data_AF-A0A1S8TCY9-F1
#
_entry.id   AF-A0A1S8TCY9-F1
#
_cell.length_a   1.000
_cell.length_b   1.000
_cell.length_c   1.000
_cell.angle_alpha   90.00
_cell.angle_beta   90.00
_cell.angle_gamma   90.00
#
_symmetry.space_group_name_H-M   'P 1'
#
loop_
_entity.id
_entity.type
_entity.pdbx_description
1 polymer ?
#
loop_
_entity_poly.entity_id
_entity_poly.type
_entity_poly.pdbx_seq_one_letter_code
_entity_poly.pdbx_strand_id
1 'polypeptide(L)'
;MKKIGIKLLALGILATVITTSTPVFASTNINTTENTVASSTRRLANITGTIASSNVNLRTTPGIETWNVYNVQLKKGDTVLILNEFGPSDGYYWYKVTVTSGILKGKSGYVATTYVDVAV
;
A
#
# COMPACT_ATOMS: atom_id res chain seq x y z
N MET A 1 -63.49 -12.54 -19.42
CA MET A 1 -62.26 -11.78 -19.76
C MET A 1 -62.17 -10.58 -18.83
N LYS A 2 -61.25 -10.59 -17.85
CA LYS A 2 -61.12 -9.51 -16.86
C LYS A 2 -59.73 -8.90 -17.03
N LYS A 3 -59.66 -7.72 -17.62
CA LYS A 3 -58.40 -6.98 -17.80
C LYS A 3 -58.01 -6.37 -16.46
N ILE A 4 -56.97 -6.89 -15.80
CA ILE A 4 -56.35 -6.24 -14.64
C ILE A 4 -55.31 -5.25 -15.19
N GLY A 5 -55.61 -3.96 -15.08
CA GLY A 5 -54.65 -2.88 -15.32
C GLY A 5 -53.76 -2.72 -14.09
N ILE A 6 -52.46 -2.93 -14.25
CA ILE A 6 -51.47 -2.63 -13.22
C ILE A 6 -51.23 -1.12 -13.25
N LYS A 7 -51.71 -0.41 -12.23
CA LYS A 7 -51.35 0.98 -11.97
C LYS A 7 -49.89 1.02 -11.50
N LEU A 8 -49.01 1.62 -12.30
CA LEU A 8 -47.64 1.94 -11.92
C LEU A 8 -47.68 3.04 -10.85
N LEU A 9 -47.55 2.67 -9.57
CA LEU A 9 -47.25 3.61 -8.50
C LEU A 9 -45.76 3.92 -8.58
N ALA A 10 -45.43 5.14 -9.02
CA ALA A 10 -44.08 5.66 -8.98
C ALA A 10 -43.62 5.80 -7.53
N LEU A 11 -42.78 4.87 -7.05
CA LEU A 11 -41.99 5.08 -5.84
C LEU A 11 -40.87 6.07 -6.19
N GLY A 12 -40.97 7.28 -5.64
CA GLY A 12 -39.93 8.30 -5.76
C GLY A 12 -38.60 7.76 -5.20
N ILE A 13 -37.58 7.73 -6.04
CA ILE A 13 -36.20 7.50 -5.60
C ILE A 13 -35.71 8.76 -4.88
N LEU A 14 -35.58 8.68 -3.55
CA LEU A 14 -34.93 9.71 -2.75
C LEU A 14 -33.42 9.60 -2.98
N ALA A 15 -32.88 10.38 -3.93
CA ALA A 15 -31.45 10.45 -4.17
C ALA A 15 -30.77 11.16 -2.97
N THR A 16 -30.00 10.41 -2.18
CA THR A 16 -29.15 10.97 -1.14
C THR A 16 -27.80 11.38 -1.75
N VAL A 17 -27.49 12.67 -1.70
CA VAL A 17 -26.18 13.20 -2.07
C VAL A 17 -25.20 12.85 -0.96
N ILE A 18 -24.24 11.97 -1.25
CA ILE A 18 -23.06 11.77 -0.39
C ILE A 18 -21.97 12.73 -0.86
N THR A 19 -21.75 13.80 -0.11
CA THR A 19 -20.61 14.68 -0.28
C THR A 19 -19.37 14.00 0.32
N THR A 20 -18.41 13.62 -0.52
CA THR A 20 -17.11 13.14 -0.03
C THR A 20 -16.19 14.35 0.08
N SER A 21 -15.87 14.77 1.31
CA SER A 21 -14.86 15.79 1.56
C SER A 21 -13.48 15.20 1.31
N THR A 22 -12.72 15.78 0.39
CA THR A 22 -11.32 15.43 0.20
C THR A 22 -10.46 16.18 1.23
N PRO A 23 -9.54 15.50 1.93
CA PRO A 23 -8.61 16.20 2.82
C PRO A 23 -7.58 16.97 1.99
N VAL A 24 -7.50 18.28 2.23
CA VAL A 24 -6.42 19.16 1.74
C VAL A 24 -5.28 19.11 2.75
N PHE A 25 -4.13 18.56 2.35
CA PHE A 25 -2.93 18.58 3.18
C PHE A 25 -2.09 19.81 2.85
N ALA A 26 -2.02 20.76 3.78
CA ALA A 26 -1.11 21.89 3.71
C ALA A 26 0.32 21.42 4.02
N SER A 27 1.27 21.77 3.15
CA SER A 27 2.69 21.48 3.36
C SER A 27 3.37 22.70 3.97
N THR A 28 3.89 22.59 5.19
CA THR A 28 4.75 23.61 5.80
C THR A 28 6.21 23.25 5.53
N ASN A 29 6.95 24.16 4.92
CA ASN A 29 8.39 24.02 4.73
C ASN A 29 9.10 24.34 6.06
N ILE A 30 9.90 23.39 6.58
CA ILE A 30 10.73 23.60 7.76
C ILE A 30 12.20 23.55 7.35
N ASN A 31 12.84 24.72 7.36
CA ASN A 31 14.30 24.89 7.36
C ASN A 31 14.71 25.35 8.76
N THR A 32 15.27 24.49 9.60
CA THR A 32 16.13 24.95 10.71
C THR A 32 17.12 23.87 11.14
N THR A 33 18.39 24.26 11.09
CA THR A 33 19.58 23.65 11.70
C THR A 33 19.47 23.74 13.23
N GLU A 34 19.57 22.62 13.97
CA GLU A 34 20.21 22.59 15.31
C GLU A 34 20.27 21.16 15.88
N ASN A 35 21.41 20.86 16.50
CA ASN A 35 21.84 19.54 16.92
C ASN A 35 21.56 19.35 18.42
N THR A 36 20.42 18.76 18.78
CA THR A 36 20.17 18.25 20.15
C THR A 36 19.26 17.01 20.08
N VAL A 37 19.84 15.85 20.45
CA VAL A 37 19.19 14.53 20.59
C VAL A 37 18.31 14.11 19.41
N ALA A 38 18.94 13.98 18.24
CA ALA A 38 18.30 13.51 17.02
C ALA A 38 17.95 12.01 17.13
N SER A 39 16.75 11.70 17.64
CA SER A 39 16.00 10.57 17.08
C SER A 39 15.96 10.80 15.58
N SER A 40 16.64 9.93 14.85
CA SER A 40 16.99 10.15 13.45
C SER A 40 15.74 10.05 12.58
N THR A 41 14.92 11.09 12.52
CA THR A 41 14.07 11.34 11.35
C THR A 41 15.00 11.78 10.22
N ARG A 42 15.75 10.81 9.68
CA ARG A 42 16.33 10.93 8.34
C ARG A 42 15.20 11.45 7.47
N ARG A 43 15.36 12.66 6.93
CA ARG A 43 14.56 13.13 5.80
C ARG A 43 14.45 11.97 4.83
N LEU A 44 13.21 11.65 4.48
CA LEU A 44 12.79 10.55 3.61
C LEU A 44 13.54 10.67 2.27
N ALA A 45 14.76 10.12 2.21
CA ALA A 45 15.21 9.53 0.98
C ALA A 45 14.16 8.46 0.73
N ASN A 46 13.43 8.57 -0.37
CA ASN A 46 12.57 7.50 -0.81
C ASN A 46 13.49 6.31 -1.07
N ILE A 47 13.67 5.45 -0.06
CA ILE A 47 14.50 4.27 -0.19
C ILE A 47 13.71 3.36 -1.12
N THR A 48 14.19 3.21 -2.34
CA THR A 48 13.59 2.33 -3.32
C THR A 48 14.36 1.03 -3.37
N GLY A 49 13.71 0.00 -3.88
CA GLY A 49 14.36 -1.26 -4.19
C GLY A 49 13.73 -1.92 -5.39
N THR A 50 14.43 -2.92 -5.91
CA THR A 50 13.93 -3.80 -6.97
C THR A 50 13.76 -5.21 -6.46
N ILE A 51 12.69 -5.87 -6.87
CA ILE A 51 12.47 -7.27 -6.53
C ILE A 51 13.49 -8.13 -7.26
N ALA A 52 14.29 -8.89 -6.51
CA ALA A 52 15.42 -9.66 -7.04
C ALA A 52 14.99 -10.99 -7.72
N SER A 53 13.78 -11.49 -7.42
CA SER A 53 13.29 -12.80 -7.84
C SER A 53 11.84 -12.78 -8.34
N SER A 54 11.46 -13.80 -9.12
CA SER A 54 10.07 -13.97 -9.57
C SER A 54 9.25 -14.72 -8.52
N ASN A 55 7.92 -14.51 -8.54
CA ASN A 55 6.96 -15.17 -7.64
C ASN A 55 7.11 -14.75 -6.16
N VAL A 56 7.53 -13.51 -5.92
CA VAL A 56 7.69 -12.98 -4.55
C VAL A 56 6.33 -12.58 -3.98
N ASN A 57 6.01 -13.09 -2.79
CA ASN A 57 4.74 -12.80 -2.13
C ASN A 57 4.77 -11.43 -1.47
N LEU A 58 3.77 -10.60 -1.80
CA LEU A 58 3.43 -9.42 -1.00
C LEU A 58 2.45 -9.87 0.10
N ARG A 59 2.87 -9.79 1.35
CA ARG A 59 2.14 -10.34 2.52
C ARG A 59 1.46 -9.25 3.35
N THR A 60 0.41 -9.62 4.08
CA THR A 60 -0.36 -8.68 4.92
C THR A 60 0.36 -8.36 6.23
N THR A 61 1.20 -9.29 6.68
CA THR A 61 2.01 -9.21 7.89
C THR A 61 3.37 -9.87 7.66
N PRO A 62 4.41 -9.48 8.43
CA PRO A 62 5.68 -10.20 8.46
C PRO A 62 5.45 -11.65 8.89
N GLY A 63 5.92 -12.60 8.10
CA GLY A 63 5.89 -14.03 8.46
C GLY A 63 5.62 -14.97 7.29
N ILE A 64 5.95 -16.24 7.46
CA ILE A 64 5.83 -17.26 6.41
C ILE A 64 4.44 -17.91 6.35
N GLU A 65 3.69 -17.84 7.45
CA GLU A 65 2.36 -18.46 7.63
C GLU A 65 1.21 -17.64 7.02
N THR A 66 1.50 -16.45 6.48
CA THR A 66 0.46 -15.48 6.09
C THR A 66 0.14 -15.54 4.60
N TRP A 67 -1.14 -15.42 4.24
CA TRP A 67 -1.54 -15.48 2.83
C TRP A 67 -0.95 -14.33 2.00
N ASN A 68 -0.68 -14.59 0.72
CA ASN A 68 -0.42 -13.54 -0.26
C ASN A 68 -1.65 -12.62 -0.35
N VAL A 69 -1.46 -11.32 -0.12
CA VAL A 69 -2.56 -10.35 0.05
C VAL A 69 -3.46 -10.27 -1.18
N TYR A 70 -2.88 -10.47 -2.36
CA TYR A 70 -3.54 -10.15 -3.63
C TYR A 70 -3.69 -11.36 -4.56
N ASN A 71 -3.38 -12.57 -4.09
CA ASN A 71 -3.32 -13.80 -4.92
C ASN A 71 -2.46 -13.65 -6.19
N VAL A 72 -1.59 -12.65 -6.21
CA VAL A 72 -0.71 -12.29 -7.32
C VAL A 72 0.66 -12.00 -6.72
N GLN A 73 1.70 -12.48 -7.38
CA GLN A 73 3.07 -12.30 -6.91
C GLN A 73 3.76 -11.14 -7.63
N LEU A 74 4.73 -10.55 -6.94
CA LEU A 74 5.70 -9.63 -7.52
C LEU A 74 6.66 -10.40 -8.43
N LYS A 75 7.09 -9.74 -9.51
CA LYS A 75 8.04 -10.28 -10.48
C LYS A 75 9.41 -9.65 -10.29
N LYS A 76 10.44 -10.34 -10.76
CA LYS A 76 11.79 -9.78 -10.80
C LYS A 76 11.79 -8.45 -11.57
N GLY A 77 12.44 -7.44 -11.01
CA GLY A 77 12.53 -6.09 -11.57
C GLY A 77 11.36 -5.17 -11.22
N ASP A 78 10.30 -5.68 -10.56
CA ASP A 78 9.29 -4.77 -9.99
C ASP A 78 9.95 -3.84 -8.97
N THR A 79 9.56 -2.57 -9.00
CA THR A 79 10.10 -1.53 -8.13
C THR A 79 9.19 -1.36 -6.92
N VAL A 80 9.81 -1.07 -5.79
CA VAL A 80 9.13 -0.83 -4.52
C VAL A 80 9.72 0.40 -3.82
N LEU A 81 8.87 1.10 -3.09
CA LEU A 81 9.24 2.07 -2.08
C LEU A 81 9.27 1.36 -0.73
N ILE A 82 10.41 1.36 -0.05
CA ILE A 82 10.58 0.80 1.28
C ILE A 82 10.14 1.86 2.29
N LEU A 83 9.12 1.52 3.06
CA LEU A 83 8.54 2.40 4.08
C LEU A 83 9.24 2.20 5.42
N ASN A 84 9.38 0.93 5.84
CA ASN A 84 9.94 0.54 7.14
C ASN A 84 10.54 -0.87 7.05
N GLU A 85 11.40 -1.20 8.01
CA GLU A 85 11.90 -2.56 8.25
C GLU A 85 11.26 -3.15 9.52
N PHE A 86 11.03 -4.46 9.51
CA PHE A 86 10.42 -5.22 10.59
C PHE A 86 11.15 -6.56 10.78
N GLY A 87 11.24 -7.03 12.03
CA GLY A 87 11.74 -8.34 12.36
C GLY A 87 12.94 -8.32 13.31
N PRO A 88 13.56 -9.50 13.53
CA PRO A 88 13.27 -10.77 12.85
C PRO A 88 11.88 -11.35 13.21
N SER A 89 11.21 -11.94 12.22
CA SER A 89 9.97 -12.71 12.37
C SER A 89 10.08 -13.97 11.51
N ASP A 90 9.80 -15.14 12.08
CA ASP A 90 9.98 -16.46 11.45
C ASP A 90 11.38 -16.69 10.85
N GLY A 91 12.41 -16.08 11.44
CA GLY A 91 13.80 -16.19 10.97
C GLY A 91 14.17 -15.24 9.83
N TYR A 92 13.28 -14.32 9.43
CA TYR A 92 13.52 -13.35 8.36
C TYR A 92 13.31 -11.91 8.82
N TYR A 93 14.07 -11.00 8.22
CA TYR A 93 13.75 -9.57 8.23
C TYR A 93 12.80 -9.25 7.08
N TRP A 94 11.98 -8.23 7.26
CA TRP A 94 10.89 -7.86 6.36
C TRP A 94 10.89 -6.37 6.09
N TYR A 95 10.70 -5.98 4.83
CA TYR A 95 10.37 -4.61 4.47
C TYR A 95 8.87 -4.46 4.32
N LYS A 96 8.32 -3.42 4.95
CA LYS A 96 7.03 -2.87 4.56
C LYS A 96 7.25 -2.00 3.34
N VAL A 97 6.56 -2.32 2.25
CA VAL A 97 6.77 -1.68 0.97
C VAL A 97 5.47 -1.18 0.35
N THR A 98 5.59 -0.19 -0.52
CA THR A 98 4.57 0.16 -1.52
C THR A 98 5.13 -0.12 -2.90
N VAL A 99 4.41 -0.90 -3.70
CA VAL A 99 4.82 -1.28 -5.05
C VAL A 99 4.65 -0.09 -5.99
N THR A 100 5.68 0.25 -6.75
CA THR A 100 5.69 1.43 -7.65
C THR A 100 5.59 1.07 -9.13
N SER A 101 5.77 -0.20 -9.51
CA SER A 101 5.60 -0.69 -10.88
C SER A 101 4.89 -2.05 -10.96
N GLY A 102 4.64 -2.54 -12.17
CA GLY A 102 4.03 -3.85 -12.39
C GLY A 102 2.52 -3.89 -12.08
N ILE A 103 1.98 -5.10 -11.99
CA ILE A 103 0.53 -5.34 -11.83
C ILE A 103 0.01 -4.94 -10.44
N LEU A 104 0.89 -4.94 -9.43
CA LEU A 104 0.55 -4.58 -8.05
C LEU A 104 0.86 -3.11 -7.73
N LYS A 105 1.11 -2.26 -8.73
CA LYS A 105 1.39 -0.84 -8.52
C LYS A 105 0.35 -0.18 -7.60
N GLY A 106 0.83 0.55 -6.59
CA GLY A 106 0.03 1.21 -5.57
C GLY A 106 -0.42 0.31 -4.41
N LYS A 107 -0.15 -1.00 -4.47
CA LYS A 107 -0.42 -1.91 -3.35
C LYS A 107 0.71 -1.88 -2.34
N SER A 108 0.38 -2.16 -1.09
CA SER A 108 1.34 -2.18 0.02
C SER A 108 1.25 -3.48 0.79
N GLY A 109 2.36 -3.86 1.40
CA GLY A 109 2.46 -5.08 2.19
C GLY A 109 3.88 -5.33 2.66
N TYR A 110 4.17 -6.57 3.01
CA TYR A 110 5.46 -7.00 3.53
C TYR A 110 6.15 -7.96 2.56
N VAL A 111 7.45 -7.76 2.38
CA VAL A 111 8.33 -8.62 1.56
C VAL A 111 9.58 -8.90 2.37
N ALA A 112 10.08 -10.14 2.35
CA ALA A 112 11.31 -10.47 3.05
C ALA A 112 12.50 -9.74 2.42
N THR A 113 13.42 -9.22 3.24
CA THR A 113 14.54 -8.38 2.77
C THR A 113 15.42 -9.08 1.74
N THR A 114 15.57 -10.41 1.85
CA THR A 114 16.33 -11.25 0.91
C THR A 114 15.87 -11.17 -0.56
N TYR A 115 14.63 -10.70 -0.79
CA TYR A 115 14.07 -10.56 -2.14
C TYR A 115 14.09 -9.13 -2.67
N VAL A 116 14.66 -8.17 -1.94
CA VAL A 116 14.68 -6.76 -2.31
C VAL A 116 16.11 -6.26 -2.40
N ASP A 117 16.53 -5.90 -3.62
CA ASP A 117 17.78 -5.20 -3.85
C ASP A 117 17.54 -3.70 -3.60
N VAL A 118 18.06 -3.19 -2.48
CA VAL A 118 17.89 -1.79 -2.09
C VAL A 118 18.80 -0.91 -2.97
N ALA A 119 18.23 0.13 -3.58
CA ALA A 119 19.00 1.14 -4.29
C ALA A 119 19.69 2.05 -3.27
N VAL A 120 21.03 2.03 -3.27
CA VAL A 120 21.91 2.87 -2.44
C VAL A 120 22.43 4.07 -3.22
#